data_AF-A0A953YJR2-F1
#
_entry.id   AF-A0A953YJR2-F1
#
_cell.length_a   1.000
_cell.length_b   1.000
_cell.length_c   1.000
_cell.angle_alpha   90.00
_cell.angle_beta   90.00
_cell.angle_gamma   90.00
#
_symmetry.space_group_name_H-M   'P 1'
#
loop_
_entity.id
_entity.type
_entity.pdbx_description
1 polymer ?
#
loop_
_entity_poly.entity_id
_entity_poly.type
_entity_poly.pdbx_seq_one_letter_code
_entity_poly.pdbx_strand_id
1 'polypeptide(L)'
;ALGRDLINTPAEDMGPAELTGAIDAMARANHAEVRLIEGDELLDQNFPSIHAVGRASSRPPRLIDVTWGNPDAPKVTLVGKGVCFDSGGLDLKPAAGMKMMKKDMGGAASVTALASMIMRTGMKVRLRLLVPAVENSVAGNAFRPMDVITTRKGLTIEIGNIDAEGRVILCDALAEACSE
;
A
#
# COMPACT_ATOMS: atom_id res chain seq x y z
N ALA A 1 -0.34 -16.17 -12.07
CA ALA A 1 -0.70 -15.13 -13.05
C ALA A 1 -0.83 -13.80 -12.32
N LEU A 2 -1.85 -13.62 -11.46
CA LEU A 2 -2.16 -12.40 -10.70
C LEU A 2 -0.98 -11.47 -10.36
N GLY A 3 -0.06 -11.86 -9.47
CA GLY A 3 1.03 -10.97 -9.05
C GLY A 3 1.93 -10.48 -10.19
N ARG A 4 2.23 -11.34 -11.17
CA ARG A 4 3.01 -10.98 -12.35
C ARG A 4 2.25 -9.98 -13.23
N ASP A 5 0.95 -10.16 -13.36
CA ASP A 5 0.11 -9.33 -14.22
C ASP A 5 -0.04 -7.92 -13.63
N LEU A 6 -0.22 -7.82 -12.30
CA LEU A 6 -0.22 -6.53 -11.60
C LEU A 6 1.10 -5.76 -11.80
N ILE A 7 2.26 -6.41 -11.57
CA ILE A 7 3.59 -5.79 -11.72
C ILE A 7 3.89 -5.33 -13.16
N ASN A 8 3.37 -6.06 -14.15
CA ASN A 8 3.63 -5.75 -15.55
C ASN A 8 2.64 -4.75 -16.15
N THR A 9 1.48 -4.55 -15.54
CA THR A 9 0.52 -3.54 -15.96
C THR A 9 1.16 -2.14 -15.86
N PRO A 10 1.04 -1.27 -16.89
CA PRO A 10 1.54 0.10 -16.83
C PRO A 10 0.93 0.88 -15.65
N ALA A 11 1.64 1.86 -15.13
CA ALA A 11 1.16 2.66 -13.99
C ALA A 11 -0.11 3.46 -14.31
N GLU A 12 -0.29 3.90 -15.55
CA GLU A 12 -1.54 4.53 -16.02
C GLU A 12 -2.76 3.63 -15.73
N ASP A 13 -2.62 2.33 -15.99
CA ASP A 13 -3.67 1.32 -15.81
C ASP A 13 -3.61 0.60 -14.45
N MET A 14 -2.68 0.96 -13.57
CA MET A 14 -2.43 0.30 -12.28
C MET A 14 -2.08 1.31 -11.17
N GLY A 15 -2.98 2.27 -10.94
CA GLY A 15 -2.89 3.18 -9.81
C GLY A 15 -3.46 2.60 -8.52
N PRO A 16 -3.56 3.43 -7.46
CA PRO A 16 -4.10 2.99 -6.17
C PRO A 16 -5.52 2.43 -6.29
N ALA A 17 -6.37 3.00 -7.14
CA ALA A 17 -7.74 2.57 -7.34
C ALA A 17 -7.82 1.21 -8.07
N GLU A 18 -7.01 1.01 -9.09
CA GLU A 18 -6.99 -0.22 -9.89
C GLU A 18 -6.35 -1.37 -9.11
N LEU A 19 -5.30 -1.08 -8.33
CA LEU A 19 -4.75 -2.05 -7.38
C LEU A 19 -5.79 -2.46 -6.32
N THR A 20 -6.58 -1.49 -5.83
CA THR A 20 -7.72 -1.77 -4.94
C THR A 20 -8.73 -2.68 -5.62
N GLY A 21 -9.14 -2.37 -6.86
CA GLY A 21 -10.09 -3.18 -7.62
C GLY A 21 -9.60 -4.61 -7.85
N ALA A 22 -8.31 -4.79 -8.13
CA ALA A 22 -7.72 -6.12 -8.28
C ALA A 22 -7.71 -6.92 -6.97
N ILE A 23 -7.43 -6.27 -5.84
CA ILE A 23 -7.46 -6.89 -4.51
C ILE A 23 -8.91 -7.21 -4.10
N ASP A 24 -9.87 -6.32 -4.35
CA ASP A 24 -11.30 -6.56 -4.07
C ASP A 24 -11.85 -7.73 -4.91
N ALA A 25 -11.51 -7.81 -6.19
CA ALA A 25 -11.88 -8.93 -7.04
C ALA A 25 -11.30 -10.26 -6.51
N MET A 26 -10.04 -10.24 -6.09
CA MET A 26 -9.37 -11.40 -5.47
C MET A 26 -10.06 -11.79 -4.15
N ALA A 27 -10.39 -10.84 -3.29
CA ALA A 27 -11.07 -11.06 -2.02
C ALA A 27 -12.49 -11.64 -2.21
N ARG A 28 -13.31 -11.04 -3.08
CA ARG A 28 -14.66 -11.52 -3.41
C ARG A 28 -14.65 -12.96 -3.94
N ALA A 29 -13.72 -13.28 -4.83
CA ALA A 29 -13.55 -14.63 -5.37
C ALA A 29 -13.21 -15.69 -4.29
N ASN A 30 -12.76 -15.25 -3.11
CA ASN A 30 -12.39 -16.09 -1.97
C ASN A 30 -13.29 -15.88 -0.74
N HIS A 31 -14.38 -15.13 -0.87
CA HIS A 31 -15.29 -14.78 0.23
C HIS A 31 -14.58 -14.10 1.41
N ALA A 32 -13.57 -13.29 1.13
CA ALA A 32 -12.91 -12.45 2.12
C ALA A 32 -13.63 -11.10 2.26
N GLU A 33 -13.53 -10.49 3.44
CA GLU A 33 -14.05 -9.17 3.71
C GLU A 33 -13.00 -8.12 3.34
N VAL A 34 -13.44 -6.97 2.81
CA VAL A 34 -12.57 -5.87 2.41
C VAL A 34 -13.05 -4.59 3.08
N ARG A 35 -12.13 -3.91 3.77
CA ARG A 35 -12.27 -2.54 4.24
C ARG A 35 -11.31 -1.66 3.44
N LEU A 36 -11.82 -0.53 2.95
CA LEU A 36 -11.06 0.48 2.24
C LEU A 36 -11.09 1.78 3.05
N ILE A 37 -9.95 2.46 3.12
CA ILE A 37 -9.81 3.81 3.65
C ILE A 37 -9.13 4.65 2.57
N GLU A 38 -9.74 5.75 2.14
CA GLU A 38 -9.30 6.50 0.96
C GLU A 38 -9.09 7.99 1.24
N GLY A 39 -8.02 8.56 0.67
CA GLY A 39 -7.76 9.99 0.69
C GLY A 39 -7.70 10.54 2.11
N ASP A 40 -8.46 11.60 2.38
CA ASP A 40 -8.45 12.28 3.67
C ASP A 40 -9.02 11.42 4.82
N GLU A 41 -9.80 10.37 4.54
CA GLU A 41 -10.24 9.41 5.57
C GLU A 41 -9.05 8.71 6.24
N LEU A 42 -7.89 8.63 5.56
CA LEU A 42 -6.67 8.14 6.17
C LEU A 42 -6.29 8.99 7.39
N LEU A 43 -6.48 10.30 7.35
CA LEU A 43 -6.20 11.17 8.50
C LEU A 43 -7.18 10.89 9.65
N ASP A 44 -8.47 10.79 9.34
CA ASP A 44 -9.53 10.50 10.32
C ASP A 44 -9.31 9.16 11.02
N GLN A 45 -8.79 8.18 10.28
CA GLN A 45 -8.51 6.83 10.78
C GLN A 45 -7.08 6.67 11.32
N ASN A 46 -6.30 7.76 11.45
CA ASN A 46 -4.93 7.79 11.95
C ASN A 46 -3.93 6.96 11.11
N PHE A 47 -3.89 7.22 9.81
CA PHE A 47 -2.91 6.76 8.82
C PHE A 47 -2.17 7.95 8.13
N PRO A 48 -1.61 8.88 8.92
CA PRO A 48 -0.99 10.11 8.41
C PRO A 48 0.21 9.88 7.48
N SER A 49 0.98 8.80 7.64
CA SER A 49 2.19 8.58 6.83
C SER A 49 1.83 8.12 5.41
N ILE A 50 0.79 7.32 5.26
CA ILE A 50 0.24 6.89 3.97
C ILE A 50 -0.32 8.10 3.23
N HIS A 51 -1.10 8.93 3.92
CA HIS A 51 -1.66 10.18 3.36
C HIS A 51 -0.54 11.11 2.87
N ALA A 52 0.45 11.38 3.72
CA ALA A 52 1.51 12.32 3.42
C ALA A 52 2.29 11.94 2.15
N VAL A 53 2.55 10.64 1.94
CA VAL A 53 3.25 10.16 0.74
C VAL A 53 2.40 10.34 -0.52
N GLY A 54 1.13 9.93 -0.48
CA GLY A 54 0.31 9.88 -1.69
C GLY A 54 -0.48 11.15 -2.02
N ARG A 55 -0.58 12.12 -1.11
CA ARG A 55 -1.42 13.34 -1.29
C ARG A 55 -1.05 14.18 -2.52
N ALA A 56 0.16 14.02 -3.05
CA ALA A 56 0.65 14.76 -4.22
C ALA A 56 0.10 14.23 -5.55
N SER A 57 -0.36 12.98 -5.60
CA SER A 57 -0.98 12.44 -6.81
C SER A 57 -2.42 12.91 -6.94
N SER A 58 -2.89 13.03 -8.18
CA SER A 58 -4.32 13.19 -8.48
C SER A 58 -5.14 11.94 -8.19
N ARG A 59 -4.48 10.79 -7.98
CA ARG A 59 -5.08 9.51 -7.62
C ARG A 59 -4.93 9.31 -6.11
N PRO A 60 -6.03 9.35 -5.34
CA PRO A 60 -5.94 9.38 -3.88
C PRO A 60 -5.21 8.17 -3.28
N PRO A 61 -4.40 8.37 -2.21
CA PRO A 61 -3.82 7.26 -1.45
C PRO A 61 -4.91 6.43 -0.76
N ARG A 62 -4.62 5.16 -0.54
CA ARG A 62 -5.56 4.19 0.02
C ARG A 62 -4.87 3.25 1.01
N LEU A 63 -5.61 2.77 1.99
CA LEU A 63 -5.27 1.54 2.74
C LEU A 63 -6.33 0.49 2.44
N ILE A 64 -5.88 -0.64 1.92
CA ILE A 64 -6.72 -1.80 1.62
C ILE A 64 -6.48 -2.84 2.70
N ASP A 65 -7.54 -3.25 3.39
CA ASP A 65 -7.50 -4.18 4.51
C ASP A 65 -8.46 -5.35 4.25
N VAL A 66 -7.89 -6.53 4.04
CA VAL A 66 -8.65 -7.75 3.71
C VAL A 66 -8.52 -8.73 4.86
N THR A 67 -9.64 -9.28 5.31
CA THR A 67 -9.69 -10.30 6.36
C THR A 67 -10.36 -11.58 5.86
N TRP A 68 -9.82 -12.73 6.27
CA TRP A 68 -10.35 -14.04 5.89
C TRP A 68 -10.02 -15.13 6.91
N GLY A 69 -10.90 -16.12 7.02
CA GLY A 69 -10.68 -17.33 7.82
C GLY A 69 -11.30 -17.25 9.21
N ASN A 70 -11.06 -18.30 10.01
CA ASN A 70 -11.63 -18.42 11.36
C ASN A 70 -10.93 -17.44 12.32
N PRO A 71 -11.66 -16.57 13.07
CA PRO A 71 -11.10 -15.68 14.07
C PRO A 71 -10.22 -16.36 15.15
N ASP A 72 -10.48 -17.64 15.45
CA ASP A 72 -9.76 -18.42 16.47
C ASP A 72 -8.54 -19.18 15.91
N ALA A 73 -8.30 -19.14 14.60
CA ALA A 73 -7.14 -19.80 13.99
C ALA A 73 -5.86 -18.96 14.17
N PRO A 74 -4.65 -19.57 14.03
CA PRO A 74 -3.40 -18.83 14.08
C PRO A 74 -3.39 -17.63 13.14
N LYS A 75 -3.08 -16.45 13.69
CA LYS A 75 -3.09 -15.18 12.94
C LYS A 75 -1.86 -15.08 12.04
N VAL A 76 -2.10 -14.70 10.79
CA VAL A 76 -1.07 -14.34 9.81
C VAL A 76 -1.47 -13.02 9.15
N THR A 77 -0.61 -12.01 9.25
CA THR A 77 -0.83 -10.73 8.56
C THR A 77 0.25 -10.53 7.52
N LEU A 78 -0.18 -10.33 6.27
CA LEU A 78 0.69 -9.98 5.16
C LEU A 78 0.60 -8.48 4.91
N VAL A 79 1.74 -7.81 4.82
CA VAL A 79 1.81 -6.37 4.53
C VAL A 79 2.64 -6.16 3.27
N GLY A 80 2.10 -5.43 2.30
CA GLY A 80 2.74 -5.22 1.00
C GLY A 80 2.84 -3.75 0.61
N LYS A 81 4.05 -3.27 0.31
CA LYS A 81 4.28 -1.94 -0.27
C LYS A 81 3.50 -1.79 -1.59
N GLY A 82 2.56 -0.84 -1.66
CA GLY A 82 1.73 -0.56 -2.83
C GLY A 82 2.03 0.77 -3.50
N VAL A 83 3.31 1.10 -3.73
CA VAL A 83 3.66 2.31 -4.50
C VAL A 83 3.46 2.04 -5.99
N CYS A 84 2.30 2.43 -6.51
CA CYS A 84 1.86 2.15 -7.89
C CYS A 84 2.78 2.80 -8.94
N PHE A 85 3.32 3.96 -8.61
CA PHE A 85 4.39 4.60 -9.34
C PHE A 85 5.22 5.46 -8.40
N ASP A 86 6.53 5.48 -8.65
CA ASP A 86 7.49 6.22 -7.85
C ASP A 86 8.33 7.14 -8.74
N SER A 87 8.02 8.44 -8.73
CA SER A 87 8.89 9.44 -9.37
C SER A 87 10.11 9.76 -8.51
N GLY A 88 10.13 9.36 -7.24
CA GLY A 88 10.99 9.87 -6.17
C GLY A 88 10.48 11.14 -5.50
N GLY A 89 9.27 11.59 -5.85
CA GLY A 89 8.72 12.86 -5.38
C GLY A 89 9.65 14.03 -5.72
N LEU A 90 9.84 14.97 -4.79
CA LEU A 90 10.72 16.13 -5.02
C LEU A 90 12.21 15.76 -5.09
N ASP A 91 12.60 14.61 -4.55
CA ASP A 91 13.91 13.99 -4.78
C ASP A 91 13.89 13.19 -6.10
N LEU A 92 13.55 13.89 -7.19
CA LEU A 92 13.17 13.30 -8.48
C LEU A 92 14.23 12.34 -9.02
N LYS A 93 13.81 11.11 -9.34
CA LYS A 93 14.67 10.10 -9.96
C LYS A 93 15.15 10.56 -11.35
N PRO A 94 16.40 10.26 -11.73
CA PRO A 94 16.83 10.31 -13.12
C PRO A 94 16.00 9.37 -14.00
N ALA A 95 15.89 9.66 -15.30
CA ALA A 95 15.10 8.88 -16.25
C ALA A 95 15.38 7.37 -16.21
N ALA A 96 16.66 6.97 -16.07
CA ALA A 96 17.06 5.57 -15.98
C ALA A 96 16.52 4.89 -14.70
N GLY A 97 16.52 5.60 -13.57
CA GLY A 97 15.98 5.10 -12.30
C GLY A 97 14.46 5.01 -12.30
N MET A 98 13.79 5.96 -12.97
CA MET A 98 12.32 6.01 -13.03
C MET A 98 11.71 4.97 -13.98
N LYS A 99 12.45 4.53 -15.00
CA LYS A 99 11.96 3.68 -16.11
C LYS A 99 11.14 2.45 -15.68
N MET A 100 11.47 1.84 -14.55
CA MET A 100 10.85 0.60 -14.07
C MET A 100 9.95 0.80 -12.85
N MET A 101 9.66 2.04 -12.44
CA MET A 101 9.00 2.34 -11.17
C MET A 101 7.51 1.97 -11.10
N LYS A 102 6.90 1.56 -12.21
CA LYS A 102 5.62 0.81 -12.15
C LYS A 102 5.70 -0.49 -11.32
N LYS A 103 6.91 -1.02 -11.12
CA LYS A 103 7.14 -2.26 -10.36
C LYS A 103 7.28 -2.04 -8.86
N ASP A 104 7.22 -0.81 -8.39
CA ASP A 104 7.46 -0.48 -6.98
C ASP A 104 6.32 -0.92 -6.04
N MET A 105 5.19 -1.32 -6.63
CA MET A 105 4.08 -2.03 -5.99
C MET A 105 4.27 -3.56 -5.95
N GLY A 106 5.45 -4.07 -6.33
CA GLY A 106 5.72 -5.51 -6.40
C GLY A 106 5.57 -6.24 -5.06
N GLY A 107 5.78 -5.54 -3.94
CA GLY A 107 5.48 -6.04 -2.60
C GLY A 107 3.99 -6.36 -2.45
N ALA A 108 3.12 -5.39 -2.71
CA ALA A 108 1.66 -5.55 -2.72
C ALA A 108 1.21 -6.68 -3.66
N ALA A 109 1.74 -6.72 -4.89
CA ALA A 109 1.40 -7.77 -5.85
C ALA A 109 1.76 -9.18 -5.34
N SER A 110 2.93 -9.31 -4.70
CA SER A 110 3.42 -10.59 -4.18
C SER A 110 2.56 -11.09 -3.02
N VAL A 111 2.27 -10.23 -2.04
CA VAL A 111 1.43 -10.62 -0.89
C VAL A 111 -0.03 -10.84 -1.28
N THR A 112 -0.55 -10.13 -2.29
CA THR A 112 -1.89 -10.35 -2.84
C THR A 112 -2.00 -11.72 -3.50
N ALA A 113 -0.99 -12.11 -4.29
CA ALA A 113 -0.93 -13.44 -4.90
C ALA A 113 -0.81 -14.54 -3.84
N LEU A 114 0.02 -14.33 -2.79
CA LEU A 114 0.16 -15.26 -1.68
C LEU A 114 -1.16 -15.40 -0.90
N ALA A 115 -1.83 -14.29 -0.57
CA ALA A 115 -3.13 -14.29 0.09
C ALA A 115 -4.16 -15.11 -0.70
N SER A 116 -4.22 -14.91 -2.03
CA SER A 116 -5.08 -15.71 -2.90
C SER A 116 -4.76 -17.21 -2.83
N MET A 117 -3.47 -17.58 -2.79
CA MET A 117 -3.08 -19.00 -2.65
C MET A 117 -3.49 -19.58 -1.29
N ILE A 118 -3.30 -18.84 -0.20
CA ILE A 118 -3.67 -19.26 1.15
C ILE A 118 -5.18 -19.51 1.24
N MET A 119 -5.99 -18.59 0.73
CA MET A 119 -7.45 -18.71 0.74
C MET A 119 -7.95 -19.86 -0.13
N ARG A 120 -7.44 -19.98 -1.36
CA ARG A 120 -7.83 -21.06 -2.30
C ARG A 120 -7.44 -22.46 -1.84
N THR A 121 -6.41 -22.58 -1.01
CA THR A 121 -5.98 -23.87 -0.43
C THR A 121 -6.71 -24.19 0.87
N GLY A 122 -7.53 -23.28 1.39
CA GLY A 122 -8.30 -23.51 2.61
C GLY A 122 -7.43 -23.66 3.85
N MET A 123 -6.26 -23.01 3.89
CA MET A 123 -5.37 -23.07 5.06
C MET A 123 -6.09 -22.60 6.33
N LYS A 124 -5.86 -23.30 7.44
CA LYS A 124 -6.51 -23.02 8.73
C LYS A 124 -5.80 -21.88 9.47
N VAL A 125 -5.89 -20.67 8.93
CA VAL A 125 -5.32 -19.44 9.50
C VAL A 125 -6.34 -18.32 9.53
N ARG A 126 -6.17 -17.37 10.45
CA ARG A 126 -6.82 -16.05 10.39
C ARG A 126 -5.92 -15.14 9.56
N LEU A 127 -6.24 -15.00 8.27
CA LEU A 127 -5.46 -14.20 7.34
C LEU A 127 -5.93 -12.75 7.37
N ARG A 128 -4.96 -11.82 7.42
CA ARG A 128 -5.16 -10.41 7.12
C ARG A 128 -4.17 -9.97 6.05
N LEU A 129 -4.60 -9.16 5.09
CA LEU A 129 -3.75 -8.55 4.07
C LEU A 129 -3.92 -7.03 4.16
N LEU A 130 -2.81 -6.32 4.37
CA LEU A 130 -2.75 -4.86 4.43
C LEU A 130 -1.89 -4.33 3.29
N VAL A 131 -2.47 -3.46 2.46
CA VAL A 131 -1.77 -2.81 1.35
C VAL A 131 -2.00 -1.30 1.42
N PRO A 132 -1.00 -0.52 1.88
CA PRO A 132 -0.97 0.91 1.64
C PRO A 132 -0.65 1.16 0.17
N ALA A 133 -1.62 1.70 -0.57
CA ALA A 133 -1.53 1.97 -2.00
C ALA A 133 -1.42 3.49 -2.26
N VAL A 134 -0.35 3.92 -2.92
CA VAL A 134 -0.04 5.34 -3.17
C VAL A 134 0.64 5.53 -4.53
N GLU A 135 0.72 6.76 -5.00
CA GLU A 135 1.72 7.19 -5.99
C GLU A 135 2.59 8.28 -5.39
N ASN A 136 3.92 8.12 -5.49
CA ASN A 136 4.86 9.15 -5.05
C ASN A 136 5.10 10.12 -6.21
N SER A 137 4.46 11.28 -6.14
CA SER A 137 4.33 12.23 -7.25
C SER A 137 4.90 13.61 -6.92
N VAL A 138 5.20 14.39 -7.97
CA VAL A 138 5.63 15.78 -7.86
C VAL A 138 4.44 16.72 -8.03
N ALA A 139 4.12 17.48 -6.98
CA ALA A 139 3.11 18.54 -7.01
C ALA A 139 3.38 19.58 -5.91
N GLY A 140 2.68 20.71 -5.95
CA GLY A 140 2.87 21.80 -4.97
C GLY A 140 2.53 21.41 -3.52
N ASN A 141 1.71 20.38 -3.35
CA ASN A 141 1.31 19.81 -2.05
C ASN A 141 2.12 18.56 -1.66
N ALA A 142 3.18 18.20 -2.40
CA ALA A 142 4.08 17.12 -1.98
C ALA A 142 4.76 17.45 -0.63
N PHE A 143 5.05 16.42 0.15
CA PHE A 143 5.94 16.55 1.31
C PHE A 143 7.37 16.80 0.83
N ARG A 144 8.16 17.47 1.67
CA ARG A 144 9.49 18.00 1.35
C ARG A 144 10.58 17.30 2.18
N PRO A 145 11.84 17.34 1.74
CA PRO A 145 12.94 17.02 2.64
C PRO A 145 12.88 17.94 3.87
N MET A 146 13.19 17.38 5.04
CA MET A 146 13.06 18.00 6.37
C MET A 146 11.62 18.16 6.89
N ASP A 147 10.58 17.79 6.13
CA ASP A 147 9.23 17.69 6.70
C ASP A 147 9.21 16.62 7.80
N VAL A 148 8.48 16.90 8.88
CA VAL A 148 8.27 15.96 9.98
C VAL A 148 6.87 15.37 9.89
N ILE A 149 6.79 14.06 9.67
CA ILE A 149 5.55 13.31 9.48
C ILE A 149 5.23 12.53 10.75
N THR A 150 4.03 12.68 11.28
CA THR A 150 3.49 11.84 12.35
C THR A 150 3.12 10.47 11.80
N THR A 151 3.28 9.42 12.59
CA THR A 151 2.88 8.04 12.25
C THR A 151 1.72 7.57 13.13
N ARG A 152 1.01 6.55 12.68
CA ARG A 152 -0.03 5.84 13.45
C ARG A 152 0.43 5.40 14.83
N LYS A 153 1.71 5.01 14.96
CA LYS A 153 2.33 4.58 16.23
C LYS A 153 2.54 5.73 17.23
N GLY A 154 2.29 6.98 16.83
CA GLY A 154 2.54 8.17 17.64
C GLY A 154 3.99 8.66 17.61
N LEU A 155 4.85 8.05 16.79
CA LEU A 155 6.22 8.52 16.54
C LEU A 155 6.24 9.53 15.39
N THR A 156 7.27 10.36 15.35
CA THR A 156 7.52 11.30 14.25
C THR A 156 8.73 10.87 13.42
N ILE A 157 8.69 11.13 12.11
CA ILE A 157 9.77 10.86 11.16
C ILE A 157 10.16 12.18 10.49
N GLU A 158 11.42 12.57 10.59
CA GLU A 158 11.99 13.62 9.73
C GLU A 158 12.40 13.01 8.39
N ILE A 159 11.90 13.57 7.29
CA ILE A 159 12.13 13.04 5.94
C ILE A 159 13.45 13.57 5.39
N GLY A 160 14.51 12.77 5.46
CA GLY A 160 15.78 13.10 4.81
C GLY A 160 15.82 12.83 3.31
N ASN A 161 14.92 11.99 2.79
CA ASN A 161 14.82 11.62 1.38
C ASN A 161 13.40 11.14 1.06
N ILE A 162 12.74 11.77 0.09
CA ILE A 162 11.38 11.46 -0.35
C ILE A 162 11.31 10.17 -1.18
N ASP A 163 12.43 9.76 -1.80
CA ASP A 163 12.60 8.47 -2.50
C ASP A 163 12.73 7.27 -1.55
N ALA A 164 12.58 7.52 -0.25
CA ALA A 164 12.46 6.50 0.78
C ALA A 164 10.99 6.35 1.25
N GLU A 165 10.01 6.61 0.39
CA GLU A 165 8.57 6.62 0.67
C GLU A 165 8.02 5.26 1.11
N GLY A 166 8.56 4.17 0.54
CA GLY A 166 8.03 2.83 0.78
C GLY A 166 8.07 2.41 2.25
N ARG A 167 9.11 2.79 2.98
CA ARG A 167 9.17 2.52 4.43
C ARG A 167 8.20 3.41 5.21
N VAL A 168 7.96 4.64 4.74
CA VAL A 168 7.07 5.61 5.39
C VAL A 168 5.64 5.11 5.35
N ILE A 169 5.14 4.64 4.19
CA ILE A 169 3.79 4.07 4.10
C ILE A 169 3.66 2.74 4.85
N LEU A 170 4.74 1.94 4.90
CA LEU A 170 4.74 0.66 5.60
C LEU A 170 4.73 0.82 7.13
N CYS A 171 5.28 1.90 7.69
CA CYS A 171 5.27 2.12 9.14
C CYS A 171 3.84 2.13 9.71
N ASP A 172 2.92 2.82 9.06
CA ASP A 172 1.52 2.89 9.49
C ASP A 172 0.81 1.53 9.31
N ALA A 173 1.01 0.87 8.17
CA ALA A 173 0.42 -0.44 7.90
C ALA A 173 0.94 -1.54 8.85
N LEU A 174 2.23 -1.51 9.20
CA LEU A 174 2.84 -2.44 10.16
C LEU A 174 2.38 -2.15 11.59
N ALA A 175 2.23 -0.88 11.97
CA ALA A 175 1.66 -0.52 13.26
C ALA A 175 0.22 -1.05 13.39
N GLU A 176 -0.58 -0.92 12.32
CA GLU A 176 -1.93 -1.49 12.27
C GLU A 176 -1.94 -3.02 12.35
N ALA A 177 -1.06 -3.70 11.62
CA ALA A 177 -0.92 -5.16 11.66
C ALA A 177 -0.70 -5.70 13.09
N CYS A 178 0.01 -4.93 13.92
CA CYS A 178 0.34 -5.26 15.31
C CYS A 178 -0.72 -4.81 16.34
N SER A 179 -1.78 -4.11 15.93
CA SER A 179 -2.81 -3.57 16.85
C SER A 179 -3.90 -4.58 17.25
N GLU A 180 -3.89 -5.76 16.63
CA GLU A 180 -4.87 -6.83 16.79
C GLU A 180 -4.24 -8.15 17.27
#